data_AF-A0A0C5VPY2-F1
#
_entry.id   AF-A0A0C5VPY2-F1
#
_cell.length_a   1.000
_cell.length_b   1.000
_cell.length_c   1.000
_cell.angle_alpha   90.00
_cell.angle_beta   90.00
_cell.angle_gamma   90.00
#
_symmetry.space_group_name_H-M   'P 1'
#
loop_
_entity.id
_entity.type
_entity.pdbx_description
1 polymer ?
#
loop_
_entity_poly.entity_id
_entity_poly.type
_entity_poly.pdbx_seq_one_letter_code
_entity_poly.pdbx_strand_id
1 'polypeptide(L)'
;MYCKSIYGQDIAGKYDPDLDDINSLLMRICEYMDDHGECDFEFGGFGQQSWPVDVRTDLPVFLEQLPIVLSLLSQHENFEIDFYEQGIERTITCSYLPEKNAWISTCVSQTEWQPNPSEEVIKTEDLFTSLNTAYFVFLESILPLKNSEWGKEITQWQNAG
;
A
#
# COMPACT_ATOMS: atom_id res chain seq x y z
N MET A 1 -9.52 -5.00 -0.98
CA MET A 1 -9.13 -4.01 -2.01
C MET A 1 -9.60 -4.50 -3.38
N TYR A 2 -10.12 -3.59 -4.18
CA TYR A 2 -10.49 -3.80 -5.58
C TYR A 2 -10.12 -2.53 -6.33
N CYS A 3 -9.41 -2.59 -7.46
CA CYS A 3 -9.25 -1.45 -8.35
C CYS A 3 -9.51 -1.90 -9.80
N LYS A 4 -10.17 -1.05 -10.58
CA LYS A 4 -10.41 -1.27 -12.01
C LYS A 4 -9.13 -0.99 -12.80
N SER A 5 -8.95 -1.70 -13.91
CA SER A 5 -7.80 -1.50 -14.78
C SER A 5 -7.83 -0.15 -15.49
N ILE A 6 -6.68 0.54 -15.50
CA ILE A 6 -6.51 1.83 -16.15
C ILE A 6 -6.07 1.62 -17.60
N TYR A 7 -6.90 2.09 -18.53
CA TYR A 7 -6.63 2.03 -19.97
C TYR A 7 -6.44 3.44 -20.52
N GLY A 8 -5.20 3.92 -20.60
CA GLY A 8 -4.86 5.19 -21.27
C GLY A 8 -3.74 5.97 -20.59
N GLN A 9 -2.83 6.54 -21.37
CA GLN A 9 -1.74 7.40 -20.88
C GLN A 9 -2.25 8.77 -20.35
N ASP A 10 -3.46 9.17 -20.74
CA ASP A 10 -4.05 10.46 -20.35
C ASP A 10 -4.27 10.57 -18.83
N ILE A 11 -4.35 9.44 -18.13
CA ILE A 11 -4.57 9.36 -16.66
C ILE A 11 -3.25 9.53 -15.90
N ALA A 12 -2.18 8.90 -16.38
CA ALA A 12 -0.85 9.06 -15.80
C ALA A 12 -0.27 10.46 -16.09
N GLY A 13 -0.80 11.15 -17.10
CA GLY A 13 -0.29 12.41 -17.60
C GLY A 13 1.08 12.26 -18.26
N LYS A 14 1.60 13.37 -18.78
CA LYS A 14 2.95 13.43 -19.33
C LYS A 14 3.96 13.27 -18.20
N TYR A 15 4.99 12.47 -18.45
CA TYR A 15 6.11 12.29 -17.53
C TYR A 15 7.12 13.43 -17.68
N ASP A 16 7.52 14.02 -16.56
CA ASP A 16 8.62 14.98 -16.46
C ASP A 16 9.83 14.34 -15.74
N PRO A 17 10.94 14.04 -16.44
CA PRO A 17 12.08 13.33 -15.83
C PRO A 17 12.79 14.12 -14.71
N ASP A 18 12.57 15.42 -14.61
CA ASP A 18 13.18 16.27 -13.58
C ASP A 18 12.32 16.39 -12.32
N LEU A 19 11.01 16.08 -12.42
CA LEU A 19 10.03 16.32 -11.36
C LEU A 19 9.25 15.07 -10.95
N ASP A 20 9.05 14.12 -11.86
CA ASP A 20 8.20 12.96 -11.66
C ASP A 20 9.00 11.72 -11.25
N ASP A 21 8.45 11.03 -10.26
CA ASP A 21 8.90 9.75 -9.74
C ASP A 21 7.72 8.78 -9.58
N ILE A 22 7.96 7.62 -8.97
CA ILE A 22 6.88 6.66 -8.73
C ILE A 22 5.76 7.26 -7.87
N ASN A 23 6.07 8.07 -6.86
CA ASN A 23 5.07 8.65 -5.97
C ASN A 23 4.14 9.60 -6.75
N SER A 24 4.70 10.33 -7.71
CA SER A 24 3.95 11.17 -8.64
C SER A 24 2.94 10.35 -9.46
N LEU A 25 3.34 9.16 -9.94
CA LEU A 25 2.44 8.25 -10.65
C LEU A 25 1.36 7.67 -9.73
N LEU A 26 1.75 7.19 -8.54
CA LEU A 26 0.83 6.59 -7.57
C LEU A 26 -0.26 7.59 -7.18
N MET A 27 0.10 8.84 -6.88
CA MET A 27 -0.84 9.91 -6.55
C MET A 27 -1.82 10.16 -7.71
N ARG A 28 -1.34 10.36 -8.94
CA ARG A 28 -2.22 10.63 -10.10
C ARG A 28 -3.22 9.50 -10.36
N ILE A 29 -2.74 8.26 -10.27
CA ILE A 29 -3.57 7.07 -10.48
C ILE A 29 -4.63 6.94 -9.40
N CYS A 30 -4.24 7.10 -8.13
CA CYS A 30 -5.15 6.99 -7.01
C CYS A 30 -6.17 8.12 -6.98
N GLU A 31 -5.76 9.36 -7.28
CA GLU A 31 -6.68 10.50 -7.47
C GLU A 31 -7.72 10.21 -8.56
N TYR A 32 -7.28 9.71 -9.72
CA TYR A 32 -8.20 9.33 -10.78
C TYR A 32 -9.17 8.23 -10.35
N MET A 33 -8.67 7.19 -9.67
CA MET A 33 -9.52 6.09 -9.18
C MET A 33 -10.56 6.57 -8.17
N ASP A 34 -10.17 7.46 -7.26
CA ASP A 34 -11.06 8.09 -6.28
C ASP A 34 -12.14 8.93 -6.96
N ASP A 35 -11.76 9.82 -7.88
CA ASP A 35 -12.68 10.69 -8.63
C ASP A 35 -13.76 9.92 -9.41
N HIS A 36 -13.46 8.68 -9.81
CA HIS A 36 -14.34 7.86 -10.64
C HIS A 36 -14.98 6.69 -9.88
N GLY A 37 -14.69 6.51 -8.58
CA GLY A 37 -15.15 5.36 -7.80
C GLY A 37 -14.69 4.03 -8.38
N GLU A 38 -13.47 4.01 -8.94
CA GLU A 38 -12.90 2.85 -9.63
C GLU A 38 -11.95 2.04 -8.74
N CYS A 39 -11.77 2.42 -7.48
CA CYS A 39 -11.07 1.60 -6.50
C CYS A 39 -11.71 1.68 -5.10
N ASP A 40 -11.69 0.55 -4.39
CA ASP A 40 -12.05 0.42 -2.99
C ASP A 40 -10.80 0.03 -2.19
N PHE A 41 -10.45 0.87 -1.21
CA PHE A 41 -9.38 0.63 -0.25
C PHE A 41 -9.96 0.54 1.15
N GLU A 42 -9.71 -0.59 1.82
CA GLU A 42 -10.15 -0.83 3.19
C GLU A 42 -8.96 -1.36 3.98
N PHE A 43 -8.75 -0.76 5.15
CA PHE A 43 -7.77 -1.18 6.14
C PHE A 43 -8.46 -1.29 7.50
N GLY A 44 -8.03 -2.21 8.35
CA GLY A 44 -8.69 -2.50 9.61
C GLY A 44 -7.80 -3.26 10.58
N GLY A 45 -8.28 -3.37 11.82
CA GLY A 45 -7.58 -4.02 12.93
C GLY A 45 -7.41 -3.08 14.12
N PHE A 46 -6.79 -3.61 15.17
CA PHE A 46 -6.43 -2.86 16.38
C PHE A 46 -7.62 -2.23 17.10
N GLY A 47 -8.76 -2.94 17.10
CA GLY A 47 -10.01 -2.48 17.69
C GLY A 47 -10.90 -1.63 16.78
N GLN A 48 -10.45 -1.34 15.54
CA GLN A 48 -11.24 -0.62 14.55
C GLN A 48 -11.39 -1.45 13.27
N GLN A 49 -12.61 -1.92 13.00
CA GLN A 49 -12.89 -2.79 11.85
C GLN A 49 -12.55 -2.12 10.51
N SER A 50 -12.85 -0.83 10.37
CA SER A 50 -12.56 -0.04 9.18
C SER A 50 -11.94 1.29 9.60
N TRP A 51 -10.68 1.46 9.25
CA TRP A 51 -9.95 2.71 9.41
C TRP A 51 -10.51 3.74 8.42
N PRO A 52 -10.51 5.04 8.75
CA PRO A 52 -11.07 6.07 7.89
C PRO A 52 -10.09 6.45 6.77
N VAL A 53 -9.49 5.45 6.11
CA VAL A 53 -8.55 5.62 4.99
C VAL A 53 -9.31 6.00 3.72
N ASP A 54 -8.65 6.70 2.82
CA ASP A 54 -9.16 7.00 1.49
C ASP A 54 -8.23 6.55 0.36
N VAL A 55 -8.79 6.50 -0.85
CA VAL A 55 -8.05 6.09 -2.04
C VAL A 55 -7.11 7.20 -2.49
N ARG A 56 -7.47 8.48 -2.33
CA ARG A 56 -6.72 9.59 -2.92
C ARG A 56 -5.37 9.82 -2.26
N THR A 57 -5.30 9.77 -0.94
CA THR A 57 -4.13 10.15 -0.14
C THR A 57 -3.51 8.96 0.59
N ASP A 58 -4.30 8.09 1.23
CA ASP A 58 -3.72 6.99 2.02
C ASP A 58 -3.22 5.81 1.17
N LEU A 59 -3.94 5.48 0.09
CA LEU A 59 -3.55 4.37 -0.79
C LEU A 59 -2.19 4.59 -1.47
N PRO A 60 -1.85 5.76 -2.04
CA PRO A 60 -0.50 6.02 -2.58
C PRO A 60 0.62 5.73 -1.58
N VAL A 61 0.45 6.19 -0.34
CA VAL A 61 1.42 6.01 0.75
C VAL A 61 1.60 4.53 1.10
N PHE A 62 0.50 3.78 1.16
CA PHE A 62 0.55 2.34 1.36
C PHE A 62 1.25 1.62 0.19
N LEU A 63 0.92 1.99 -1.05
CA LEU A 63 1.48 1.36 -2.25
C LEU A 63 2.96 1.66 -2.46
N GLU A 64 3.44 2.84 -2.05
CA GLU A 64 4.86 3.21 -2.08
C GLU A 64 5.71 2.18 -1.30
N GLN A 65 5.23 1.77 -0.13
CA GLN A 65 5.95 0.87 0.79
C GLN A 65 5.74 -0.62 0.46
N LEU A 66 4.70 -0.95 -0.31
CA LEU A 66 4.23 -2.32 -0.46
C LEU A 66 5.26 -3.30 -1.08
N PRO A 67 6.04 -2.95 -2.11
CA PRO A 67 7.01 -3.88 -2.69
C PRO A 67 8.12 -4.28 -1.71
N ILE A 68 8.69 -3.31 -0.99
CA ILE A 68 9.74 -3.58 0.01
C ILE A 68 9.17 -4.38 1.18
N VAL A 69 7.97 -4.05 1.64
CA VAL A 69 7.27 -4.79 2.70
C VAL A 69 7.06 -6.26 2.31
N LEU A 70 6.64 -6.54 1.07
CA LEU A 70 6.46 -7.91 0.58
C LEU A 70 7.79 -8.68 0.51
N SER A 71 8.88 -8.02 0.14
CA SER A 71 10.21 -8.65 0.15
C SER A 71 10.67 -8.99 1.57
N LEU A 72 10.59 -8.05 2.51
CA LEU A 72 10.93 -8.28 3.92
C LEU A 72 10.09 -9.39 4.54
N LEU A 73 8.78 -9.39 4.26
CA LEU A 73 7.86 -10.46 4.66
C LEU A 73 8.31 -11.84 4.15
N SER A 74 8.72 -11.93 2.87
CA SER A 74 9.20 -13.18 2.28
C SER A 74 10.52 -13.69 2.87
N GLN A 75 11.33 -12.77 3.40
CA GLN A 75 12.60 -13.06 4.06
C GLN A 75 12.46 -13.28 5.57
N HIS A 76 11.24 -13.14 6.12
CA HIS A 76 10.96 -13.12 7.55
C HIS A 76 11.74 -12.03 8.32
N GLU A 77 12.02 -10.91 7.66
CA GLU A 77 12.64 -9.74 8.27
C GLU A 77 11.57 -8.79 8.82
N ASN A 78 11.88 -8.11 9.94
CA ASN A 78 10.96 -7.14 10.52
C ASN A 78 10.73 -5.97 9.55
N PHE A 79 9.51 -5.46 9.51
CA PHE A 79 9.15 -4.34 8.64
C PHE A 79 8.12 -3.42 9.31
N GLU A 80 7.91 -2.28 8.67
CA GLU A 80 6.97 -1.25 9.09
C GLU A 80 6.08 -0.85 7.91
N ILE A 81 4.84 -0.46 8.20
CA ILE A 81 3.93 0.21 7.28
C ILE A 81 3.49 1.50 7.97
N ASP A 82 3.81 2.64 7.38
CA ASP A 82 3.49 3.95 7.94
C ASP A 82 2.39 4.66 7.14
N PHE A 83 1.29 5.01 7.80
CA PHE A 83 0.22 5.83 7.26
C PHE A 83 0.38 7.24 7.82
N TYR A 84 1.20 8.06 7.14
CA TYR A 84 1.60 9.38 7.61
C TYR A 84 0.65 10.52 7.18
N GLU A 85 -0.38 10.23 6.38
CA GLU A 85 -1.34 11.25 5.94
C GLU A 85 -2.24 11.73 7.08
N GLN A 86 -2.66 12.99 6.96
CA GLN A 86 -3.45 13.67 7.98
C GLN A 86 -4.78 12.93 8.22
N GLY A 87 -5.06 12.63 9.49
CA GLY A 87 -6.30 11.98 9.92
C GLY A 87 -6.16 10.48 10.18
N ILE A 88 -5.11 9.84 9.65
CA ILE A 88 -4.73 8.47 10.01
C ILE A 88 -3.56 8.48 10.99
N GLU A 89 -2.38 8.96 10.56
CA GLU A 89 -1.15 9.09 11.36
C GLU A 89 -0.89 7.85 12.25
N ARG A 90 -0.79 6.69 11.60
CA ARG A 90 -0.62 5.37 12.24
C ARG A 90 0.55 4.61 11.66
N THR A 91 1.35 4.04 12.54
CA THR A 91 2.50 3.21 12.18
C THR A 91 2.26 1.79 12.66
N ILE A 92 2.43 0.80 11.77
CA ILE A 92 2.31 -0.63 12.08
C ILE A 92 3.69 -1.26 11.96
N THR A 93 4.21 -1.79 13.06
CA THR A 93 5.46 -2.56 13.07
C THR A 93 5.17 -4.05 13.15
N CYS A 94 5.83 -4.85 12.31
CA CYS A 94 5.63 -6.29 12.22
C CYS A 94 6.91 -7.03 12.61
N SER A 95 6.82 -7.89 13.62
CA SER A 95 7.93 -8.74 14.08
C SER A 95 7.60 -10.22 13.92
N TYR A 96 8.49 -10.98 13.30
CA TYR A 96 8.26 -12.40 13.02
C TYR A 96 8.34 -13.28 14.27
N LEU A 97 7.41 -14.24 14.38
CA LEU A 97 7.35 -15.30 15.39
C LEU A 97 7.60 -16.67 14.74
N PRO A 98 8.85 -17.15 14.69
CA PRO A 98 9.20 -18.42 14.01
C PRO A 98 8.40 -19.62 14.52
N GLU A 99 8.19 -19.72 15.83
CA GLU A 99 7.54 -20.86 16.49
C GLU A 99 6.06 -21.03 16.11
N LYS A 100 5.43 -19.96 15.62
CA LYS A 100 4.00 -19.93 15.26
C LYS A 100 3.76 -19.72 13.77
N ASN A 101 4.82 -19.49 13.00
CA ASN A 101 4.74 -18.99 11.62
C ASN A 101 3.73 -17.82 11.51
N ALA A 102 3.95 -16.81 12.36
CA ALA A 102 3.05 -15.68 12.54
C ALA A 102 3.86 -14.42 12.79
N TRP A 103 3.18 -13.28 12.82
CA TRP A 103 3.73 -11.96 13.08
C TRP A 103 3.00 -11.32 14.25
N ILE A 104 3.73 -10.65 15.12
CA ILE A 104 3.15 -9.64 16.01
C ILE A 104 3.14 -8.34 15.25
N SER A 105 1.95 -7.83 14.97
CA SER A 105 1.74 -6.50 14.43
C SER A 105 1.41 -5.56 15.59
N THR A 106 2.16 -4.47 15.73
CA THR A 106 1.95 -3.45 16.76
C THR A 106 1.59 -2.14 16.09
N CYS A 107 0.45 -1.56 16.46
CA CYS A 107 0.00 -0.27 15.96
C CYS A 107 0.32 0.83 16.98
N VAL A 108 0.82 1.96 16.48
CA VAL A 108 0.95 3.22 17.22
C VAL A 108 0.18 4.29 16.44
N SER A 109 -0.64 5.10 17.12
CA SER A 109 -1.29 6.25 16.51
C SER A 109 -0.80 7.55 17.13
N GLN A 110 -0.63 8.56 16.29
CA GLN A 110 -0.26 9.92 16.68
C GLN A 110 -1.49 10.84 16.81
N THR A 111 -2.70 10.27 16.70
CA THR A 111 -3.99 10.98 16.85
C THR A 111 -4.64 10.74 18.23
N GLU A 112 -5.81 11.33 18.45
CA GLU A 112 -6.68 11.04 19.60
C GLU A 112 -7.22 9.59 19.60
N TRP A 113 -7.30 8.94 18.43
CA TRP A 113 -7.63 7.52 18.38
C TRP A 113 -6.42 6.71 18.85
N GLN A 114 -6.67 5.71 19.71
CA GLN A 114 -5.62 4.84 20.24
C GLN A 114 -6.00 3.38 19.98
N PRO A 115 -5.06 2.54 19.50
CA PRO A 115 -5.34 1.16 19.16
C PRO A 115 -5.68 0.34 20.41
N ASN A 116 -6.73 -0.47 20.33
CA ASN A 116 -7.16 -1.33 21.43
C ASN A 116 -7.81 -2.64 20.91
N PRO A 117 -7.03 -3.73 20.81
CA PRO A 117 -5.68 -3.90 21.31
C PRO A 117 -4.63 -3.14 20.49
N SER A 118 -3.47 -2.83 21.09
CA SER A 118 -2.31 -2.24 20.40
C SER A 118 -1.50 -3.27 19.61
N GLU A 119 -1.67 -4.55 19.93
CA GLU A 119 -0.97 -5.66 19.31
C GLU A 119 -1.98 -6.70 18.82
N GLU A 120 -1.73 -7.24 17.63
CA GLU A 120 -2.47 -8.35 17.06
C GLU A 120 -1.49 -9.40 16.52
N VAL A 121 -1.91 -10.67 16.55
CA VAL A 121 -1.12 -11.77 15.97
C VAL A 121 -1.78 -12.20 14.67
N ILE A 122 -1.04 -12.11 13.56
CA ILE A 122 -1.50 -12.50 12.23
C ILE A 122 -0.62 -13.63 11.68
N LYS A 123 -1.21 -14.63 11.03
CA LYS A 123 -0.40 -15.70 10.41
C LYS A 123 0.35 -15.17 9.19
N THR A 124 1.53 -15.73 8.92
CA THR A 124 2.32 -15.36 7.73
C THR A 124 1.51 -15.50 6.44
N GLU A 125 0.72 -16.57 6.31
CA GLU A 125 -0.12 -16.83 5.13
C GLU A 125 -1.21 -15.76 4.94
N ASP A 126 -1.88 -15.36 6.02
CA ASP A 126 -2.96 -14.37 5.98
C ASP A 126 -2.41 -12.97 5.65
N LEU A 127 -1.28 -12.61 6.27
CA LEU A 127 -0.59 -11.34 6.02
C LEU A 127 -0.05 -11.27 4.58
N PHE A 128 0.62 -12.33 4.13
CA PHE A 128 1.12 -12.42 2.76
C PHE A 128 -0.03 -12.33 1.76
N THR A 129 -1.10 -13.10 1.97
CA THR A 129 -2.27 -13.07 1.08
C THR A 129 -2.86 -11.67 0.98
N SER A 130 -3.03 -10.98 2.11
CA SER A 130 -3.63 -9.64 2.14
C SER A 130 -2.78 -8.61 1.40
N LEU A 131 -1.48 -8.52 1.71
CA LEU A 131 -0.55 -7.57 1.10
C LEU A 131 -0.32 -7.88 -0.38
N ASN A 132 -0.15 -9.16 -0.71
CA ASN A 132 0.10 -9.60 -2.07
C ASN A 132 -1.15 -9.41 -2.95
N THR A 133 -2.36 -9.58 -2.40
CA THR A 133 -3.59 -9.27 -3.13
C THR A 133 -3.66 -7.78 -3.48
N ALA A 134 -3.38 -6.89 -2.52
CA ALA A 134 -3.35 -5.45 -2.78
C ALA A 134 -2.31 -5.09 -3.87
N TYR A 135 -1.11 -5.68 -3.78
CA TYR A 135 -0.05 -5.47 -4.75
C TYR A 135 -0.46 -5.92 -6.17
N PHE A 136 -1.01 -7.13 -6.32
CA PHE A 136 -1.41 -7.64 -7.62
C PHE A 136 -2.60 -6.88 -8.21
N VAL A 137 -3.61 -6.55 -7.40
CA VAL A 137 -4.76 -5.75 -7.86
C VAL A 137 -4.29 -4.40 -8.39
N PHE A 138 -3.41 -3.72 -7.65
CA PHE A 138 -2.87 -2.44 -8.11
C PHE A 138 -1.95 -2.60 -9.32
N LEU A 139 -1.06 -3.59 -9.31
CA LEU A 139 -0.17 -3.85 -10.44
C LEU A 139 -0.96 -4.09 -11.73
N GLU A 140 -1.97 -4.96 -11.70
CA GLU A 140 -2.85 -5.19 -12.84
C GLU A 140 -3.52 -3.92 -13.33
N SER A 141 -3.83 -2.99 -12.43
CA SER A 141 -4.43 -1.71 -12.80
C SER A 141 -3.49 -0.81 -13.61
N ILE A 142 -2.19 -0.86 -13.33
CA ILE A 142 -1.18 0.01 -13.95
C ILE A 142 -0.38 -0.67 -15.06
N LEU A 143 -0.52 -2.00 -15.24
CA LEU A 143 0.18 -2.77 -16.27
C LEU A 143 0.13 -2.14 -17.68
N PRO A 144 -1.01 -1.58 -18.15
CA PRO A 144 -1.06 -0.92 -19.45
C PRO A 144 -0.09 0.26 -19.61
N LEU A 145 0.31 0.90 -18.52
CA LEU A 145 1.27 2.00 -18.51
C LEU A 145 2.72 1.55 -18.60
N LYS A 146 3.01 0.25 -18.48
CA LYS A 146 4.38 -0.28 -18.50
C LYS A 146 5.15 0.00 -19.79
N ASN A 147 4.44 0.18 -20.91
CA ASN A 147 5.04 0.54 -22.20
C ASN A 147 5.00 2.05 -22.48
N SER A 148 4.64 2.88 -21.49
CA SER A 148 4.65 4.34 -21.57
C SER A 148 5.98 4.92 -21.07
N GLU A 149 6.06 6.25 -21.02
CA GLU A 149 7.20 6.98 -20.44
C GLU A 149 7.43 6.63 -18.95
N TRP A 150 6.38 6.18 -18.24
CA TRP A 150 6.42 5.73 -16.84
C TRP A 150 6.93 4.30 -16.62
N GLY A 151 7.27 3.57 -17.71
CA GLY A 151 7.61 2.15 -17.62
C GLY A 151 8.81 1.85 -16.73
N LYS A 152 9.75 2.80 -16.64
CA LYS A 152 10.94 2.67 -15.80
C LYS A 152 10.59 2.75 -14.32
N GLU A 153 9.77 3.72 -13.93
CA GLU A 153 9.33 3.98 -12.56
C GLU A 153 8.48 2.80 -12.06
N ILE A 154 7.58 2.29 -12.90
CA ILE A 154 6.81 1.07 -12.61
C ILE A 154 7.75 -0.11 -12.39
N THR A 155 8.77 -0.29 -13.24
CA THR A 155 9.73 -1.39 -13.09
C THR A 155 10.59 -1.23 -11.83
N GLN A 156 10.97 -0.01 -11.47
CA GLN A 156 11.70 0.26 -10.23
C GLN A 156 10.86 -0.04 -9.00
N TRP A 157 9.59 0.37 -8.98
CA TRP A 157 8.63 0.05 -7.94
C TRP A 157 8.48 -1.47 -7.77
N GLN A 158 8.31 -2.21 -8.87
CA GLN A 158 8.23 -3.68 -8.83
C GLN A 158 9.48 -4.35 -8.23
N ASN A 159 10.64 -3.71 -8.37
CA ASN A 159 11.95 -4.24 -7.94
C ASN A 159 12.47 -3.57 -6.66
N ALA A 160 11.67 -2.75 -5.99
CA ALA A 160 12.08 -2.09 -4.74
C ALA A 160 12.17 -3.08 -3.56
N GLY A 161 11.70 -4.32 -3.76
CA GLY A 161 11.85 -5.47 -2.87
C GLY A 161 12.80 -6.52 -3.41
#